data_AF-A0A4Q5QWD2-F1
#
_entry.id   AF-A0A4Q5QWD2-F1
#
_cell.length_a   1.000
_cell.length_b   1.000
_cell.length_c   1.000
_cell.angle_alpha   90.00
_cell.angle_beta   90.00
_cell.angle_gamma   90.00
#
_symmetry.space_group_name_H-M   'P 1'
#
loop_
_entity.id
_entity.type
_entity.pdbx_description
1 polymer ?
#
loop_
_entity_poly.entity_id
_entity_poly.type
_entity_poly.pdbx_seq_one_letter_code
_entity_poly.pdbx_strand_id
1 'polypeptide(L)' 'AAELAGYFPEMRALLNQCRYHNCRHVHEPGCAVIEAVDQGKLAVPRYESYLSMLADEDNRH' A
#
# COMPACT_ATOMS: atom_id res chain seq x y z
N ALA A 1 -2.23 -9.59 -2.02
CA ALA A 1 -2.30 -8.12 -2.17
C ALA A 1 -2.64 -7.40 -0.84
N ALA A 2 -3.79 -7.67 -0.21
CA ALA A 2 -4.17 -7.04 1.06
C ALA A 2 -3.34 -7.53 2.26
N GLU A 3 -2.80 -8.76 2.20
CA GLU A 3 -1.99 -9.33 3.28
C GLU A 3 -0.60 -8.67 3.38
N LEU A 4 0.05 -8.34 2.25
CA LEU A 4 1.35 -7.67 2.21
C LEU A 4 1.37 -6.35 3.00
N ALA A 5 0.36 -5.51 2.78
CA ALA A 5 0.23 -4.24 3.50
C ALA A 5 -0.04 -4.44 5.00
N GLY A 6 -0.57 -5.60 5.42
CA GLY A 6 -0.75 -5.96 6.82
C GLY A 6 0.56 -6.27 7.56
N TYR A 7 1.64 -6.64 6.85
CA TYR A 7 2.97 -6.88 7.44
C TYR A 7 3.68 -5.58 7.81
N PHE A 8 3.31 -4.45 7.19
CA PHE A 8 3.88 -3.15 7.51
C PHE A 8 2.98 -2.43 8.51
N PRO A 9 3.43 -2.14 9.75
CA PRO A 9 2.59 -1.50 10.76
C PRO A 9 2.09 -0.12 10.32
N GLU A 10 2.89 0.63 9.56
CA GLU A 10 2.52 1.93 8.98
C GLU A 10 1.37 1.79 7.97
N MET A 11 1.45 0.82 7.06
CA MET A 11 0.39 0.58 6.07
C MET A 11 -0.86 -0.02 6.71
N ARG A 12 -0.69 -0.95 7.66
CA ARG A 12 -1.80 -1.58 8.38
C ARG A 12 -2.71 -0.57 9.07
N ALA A 13 -2.17 0.51 9.61
CA ALA A 13 -2.96 1.60 10.19
C ALA A 13 -3.78 2.36 9.13
N LEU A 14 -3.30 2.39 7.89
CA LEU A 14 -3.91 3.09 6.75
C LEU A 14 -4.86 2.22 5.92
N LEU A 15 -4.78 0.88 6.05
CA LEU A 15 -5.65 -0.08 5.36
C LEU A 15 -7.13 0.23 5.59
N ASN A 16 -7.51 0.55 6.82
CA ASN A 16 -8.88 0.92 7.19
C ASN A 16 -9.29 2.34 6.75
N GLN A 17 -8.34 3.15 6.27
CA GLN A 17 -8.60 4.52 5.79
C GLN A 17 -8.71 4.60 4.27
N CYS A 18 -8.53 3.48 3.57
CA CYS A 18 -8.66 3.47 2.13
C CYS A 18 -10.13 3.63 1.73
N ARG A 19 -10.38 4.46 0.71
CA ARG A 19 -11.72 4.74 0.20
C ARG A 19 -12.41 3.50 -0.38
N TYR A 20 -11.62 2.58 -0.94
CA TYR A 20 -12.11 1.37 -1.62
C TYR A 20 -11.66 0.11 -0.90
N HIS A 21 -12.56 -0.87 -0.84
CA HIS A 21 -12.29 -2.19 -0.24
C HIS A 21 -11.35 -3.05 -1.08
N ASN A 22 -11.25 -2.80 -2.39
CA ASN A 22 -10.38 -3.52 -3.31
C ASN A 22 -9.15 -2.69 -3.72
N CYS A 23 -8.72 -1.79 -2.83
CA CYS A 23 -7.57 -0.94 -3.08
C CYS A 23 -6.31 -1.79 -3.15
N ARG A 24 -5.63 -1.77 -4.31
CA ARG A 24 -4.30 -2.34 -4.53
C ARG A 24 -3.19 -1.43 -4.00
N HIS A 25 -3.53 -0.22 -3.54
CA HIS A 25 -2.60 0.77 -2.98
C HIS A 25 -1.47 1.21 -3.92
N VAL A 26 -1.68 1.16 -5.24
CA VAL A 26 -0.62 1.45 -6.25
C VAL A 26 -0.82 2.82 -6.89
N HIS A 27 -2.01 3.07 -7.45
CA HIS A 27 -2.33 4.29 -8.22
C HIS A 27 -3.78 4.74 -8.03
N GLU A 28 -4.47 4.22 -7.00
CA GLU A 28 -5.89 4.52 -6.81
C GLU A 28 -6.12 5.88 -6.13
N PRO A 29 -7.02 6.72 -6.67
CA PRO A 29 -7.33 8.01 -6.08
C PRO A 29 -8.05 7.84 -4.73
N GLY A 30 -7.54 8.48 -3.68
CA GLY A 30 -8.08 8.33 -2.31
C GLY A 30 -7.56 7.09 -1.56
N CYS A 31 -6.42 6.54 -1.99
CA CYS A 31 -5.69 5.55 -1.21
C CYS A 31 -4.92 6.21 -0.07
N ALA A 32 -5.26 5.85 1.18
CA ALA A 32 -4.59 6.39 2.36
C ALA A 32 -3.09 6.05 2.42
N VAL A 33 -2.64 4.97 1.77
CA VAL A 33 -1.22 4.63 1.67
C VAL A 33 -0.47 5.65 0.81
N ILE A 34 -1.02 5.98 -0.36
CA ILE A 34 -0.39 6.94 -1.28
C ILE A 34 -0.37 8.33 -0.64
N GLU A 35 -1.47 8.72 0.01
CA GLU A 35 -1.50 9.98 0.77
C GLU A 35 -0.50 9.97 1.93
N ALA A 36 -0.31 8.85 2.63
CA ALA A 36 0.70 8.78 3.67
C ALA A 36 2.13 8.91 3.13
N VAL A 37 2.41 8.39 1.93
CA VAL A 37 3.70 8.59 1.25
C VAL A 37 3.89 10.06 0.91
N ASP A 38 2.90 10.69 0.30
CA ASP A 38 2.91 12.12 -0.07
C ASP A 38 3.09 13.03 1.15
N GLN A 39 2.38 12.72 2.25
CA GLN A 39 2.46 13.43 3.52
C GLN A 39 3.73 13.11 4.33
N GLY A 40 4.61 12.22 3.84
CA GLY A 40 5.82 11.78 4.55
C GLY A 40 5.58 10.95 5.81
N LYS A 41 4.35 10.44 6.01
CA LYS A 41 3.99 9.51 7.10
C LYS A 41 4.47 8.10 6.83
N LEU A 42 4.63 7.73 5.55
CA LEU A 42 5.20 6.46 5.12
C LEU A 42 6.46 6.71 4.33
N ALA A 43 7.54 6.03 4.69
CA ALA A 43 8.81 6.19 3.99
C ALA A 43 8.69 5.64 2.56
N VAL A 44 9.08 6.44 1.57
CA VAL A 44 9.17 6.03 0.15
C VAL A 44 9.84 4.65 -0.04
N PRO A 45 11.00 4.32 0.58
CA PRO A 45 11.61 3.00 0.40
C PRO A 45 10.77 1.84 0.96
N ARG A 46 9.91 2.09 1.97
CA ARG A 46 8.95 1.10 2.47
C ARG A 46 7.87 0.84 1.42
N TYR A 47 7.36 1.92 0.81
CA TYR A 47 6.37 1.83 -0.26
C TYR A 47 6.91 1.13 -1.50
N GLU A 48 8.13 1.45 -1.92
CA GLU A 48 8.79 0.78 -3.06
C GLU A 48 9.00 -0.71 -2.81
N SER A 49 9.39 -1.09 -1.59
CA SER A 49 9.50 -2.50 -1.20
C SER A 49 8.16 -3.22 -1.30
N TYR A 50 7.08 -2.58 -0.82
CA TYR A 50 5.72 -3.09 -0.96
C TYR A 50 5.31 -3.25 -2.43
N LEU A 51 5.56 -2.24 -3.26
CA LEU A 51 5.24 -2.27 -4.70
C LEU A 51 5.98 -3.41 -5.41
N SER A 52 7.25 -3.62 -5.09
CA SER A 52 8.06 -4.71 -5.66
C SER A 52 7.48 -6.08 -5.30
N MET A 53 7.12 -6.29 -4.03
CA MET A 53 6.49 -7.53 -3.57
C MET A 53 5.10 -7.73 -4.20
N LEU A 54 4.32 -6.66 -4.32
CA LEU A 54 3.00 -6.70 -4.95
C LEU A 54 3.08 -7.05 -6.43
N ALA A 55 4.07 -6.50 -7.15
CA ALA A 55 4.32 -6.82 -8.54
C ALA A 55 4.75 -8.28 -8.73
N ASP A 56 5.57 -8.82 -7.82
CA ASP A 56 5.91 -10.25 -7.80
C ASP A 56 4.68 -11.14 -7.56
N GLU A 57 3.78 -10.74 -6.64
CA GLU A 57 2.52 -11.44 -6.38
C GLU A 57 1.56 -11.41 -7.59
N ASP A 58 1.45 -10.28 -8.29
CA ASP A 58 0.61 -10.14 -9.50
C ASP A 58 1.15 -11.00 -10.65
N ASN A 59 2.47 -11.07 -10.81
CA ASN A 59 3.16 -11.89 -11.83
C ASN A 59 3.09 -13.41 -11.58
N ARG A 60 2.61 -13.87 -10.41
CA ARG A 60 2.38 -15.30 -10.14
C ARG A 60 1.02 -15.83 -10.61
N HIS A 61 0.24 -15.04 -11.35
CA HIS A 61 -1.02 -15.46 -11.96
C HIS A 61 -0.85 -15.96 -13.39
#